data_AF-A0A3P2A3Q0-F1
#
_entry.id   AF-A0A3P2A3Q0-F1
#
_cell.length_a   1.000
_cell.length_b   1.000
_cell.length_c   1.000
_cell.angle_alpha   90.00
_cell.angle_beta   90.00
_cell.angle_gamma   90.00
#
_symmetry.space_group_name_H-M   'P 1'
#
loop_
_entity.id
_entity.type
_entity.pdbx_description
1 polymer ?
#
loop_
_entity_poly.entity_id
_entity_poly.type
_entity_poly.pdbx_seq_one_letter_code
_entity_poly.pdbx_strand_id
1 'polypeptide(L)'
;MKKILMGATLALLSLTASAQDPLQSQKLQIVKKIYKNGGDMGVLLNYASRDLKSVFDEDERNTPEGEMGCIDYDVTIQGQDSNPKEIIHSLKTSVTSNGNVLVTFKNLGQRMKLIYVMKCHNGRCLVDDVLEKGKSFKQQVRQCIRG
;
A
#
# COMPACT_ATOMS: atom_id res chain seq x y z
N MET A 1 10.37 9.04 -71.96
CA MET A 1 11.20 8.89 -70.74
C MET A 1 10.35 9.26 -69.55
N LYS A 2 10.26 8.34 -68.58
CA LYS A 2 9.26 8.29 -67.49
C LYS A 2 9.97 8.68 -66.19
N LYS A 3 9.54 9.71 -65.46
CA LYS A 3 9.93 9.93 -64.05
C LYS A 3 8.78 10.58 -63.28
N ILE A 4 7.97 9.73 -62.66
CA ILE A 4 6.97 10.11 -61.66
C ILE A 4 7.73 10.24 -60.34
N LEU A 5 7.78 11.44 -59.76
CA LEU A 5 8.27 11.64 -58.40
C LEU A 5 7.18 11.21 -57.42
N MET A 6 7.34 10.03 -56.82
CA MET A 6 6.60 9.61 -55.63
C MET A 6 7.16 10.36 -54.41
N GLY A 7 6.38 11.26 -53.84
CA GLY A 7 6.65 11.85 -52.53
C GLY A 7 6.36 10.82 -51.43
N ALA A 8 7.39 10.47 -50.66
CA ALA A 8 7.26 9.61 -49.49
C ALA A 8 6.90 10.46 -48.26
N THR A 9 5.66 10.38 -47.80
CA THR A 9 5.21 10.97 -46.53
C THR A 9 5.60 10.05 -45.38
N LEU A 10 6.62 10.42 -44.60
CA LEU A 10 6.95 9.76 -43.34
C LEU A 10 5.87 10.12 -42.30
N ALA A 11 5.00 9.17 -41.96
CA ALA A 11 4.14 9.27 -40.79
C ALA A 11 4.97 9.03 -39.52
N LEU A 12 5.25 10.09 -38.77
CA LEU A 12 5.84 10.02 -37.43
C LEU A 12 4.81 9.45 -36.46
N LEU A 13 4.92 8.16 -36.14
CA LEU A 13 4.23 7.52 -35.03
C LEU A 13 4.85 8.05 -33.72
N SER A 14 4.23 9.07 -33.13
CA SER A 14 4.54 9.52 -31.78
C SER A 14 4.13 8.44 -30.77
N LEU A 15 5.08 7.58 -30.40
CA LEU A 15 4.98 6.70 -29.25
C LEU A 15 4.93 7.58 -27.98
N THR A 16 3.73 7.91 -27.51
CA THR A 16 3.55 8.47 -26.18
C THR A 16 3.80 7.35 -25.17
N ALA A 17 5.07 7.12 -24.81
CA ALA A 17 5.40 6.39 -23.60
C ALA A 17 4.83 7.20 -22.44
N SER A 18 3.67 6.78 -21.91
CA SER A 18 3.09 7.35 -20.71
C SER A 18 4.03 7.08 -19.55
N ALA A 19 4.89 8.06 -19.25
CA ALA A 19 5.76 8.03 -18.09
C ALA A 19 4.87 7.86 -16.85
N GLN A 20 5.00 6.73 -16.16
CA GLN A 20 4.31 6.49 -14.91
C GLN A 20 4.75 7.59 -13.93
N ASP A 21 3.80 8.35 -13.38
CA ASP A 21 4.05 9.40 -12.38
C ASP A 21 5.06 8.88 -11.31
N PRO A 22 6.21 9.55 -11.11
CA PRO A 22 7.22 9.13 -10.15
C PRO A 22 6.66 8.86 -8.74
N LEU A 23 5.62 9.60 -8.33
CA LEU A 23 4.95 9.37 -7.04
C LEU A 23 4.15 8.07 -7.03
N GLN A 24 3.50 7.70 -8.13
CA GLN A 24 2.82 6.41 -8.24
C GLN A 24 3.80 5.25 -8.13
N SER A 25 4.95 5.36 -8.79
CA SER A 25 6.03 4.38 -8.67
C SER A 25 6.54 4.26 -7.24
N GLN A 26 6.75 5.39 -6.55
CA GLN A 26 7.18 5.41 -5.15
C GLN A 26 6.15 4.75 -4.22
N LYS A 27 4.85 5.02 -4.39
CA LYS A 27 3.76 4.41 -3.60
C LYS A 27 3.77 2.88 -3.72
N LEU A 28 3.87 2.37 -4.95
CA LEU A 28 3.97 0.92 -5.20
C LEU A 28 5.24 0.32 -4.59
N GLN A 29 6.37 1.01 -4.68
CA GLN A 29 7.63 0.54 -4.09
C GLN A 29 7.57 0.46 -2.55
N ILE A 30 6.94 1.43 -1.89
CA ILE A 30 6.72 1.39 -0.43
C ILE A 30 5.97 0.12 -0.06
N VAL A 31 4.83 -0.14 -0.69
CA VAL A 31 4.02 -1.33 -0.41
C VAL A 31 4.77 -2.62 -0.76
N LYS A 32 5.50 -2.67 -1.87
CA LYS A 32 6.35 -3.83 -2.21
C LYS A 32 7.42 -4.11 -1.14
N LYS A 33 7.96 -3.07 -0.48
CA LYS A 33 8.91 -3.26 0.63
C LYS A 33 8.24 -3.85 1.86
N ILE A 34 7.04 -3.38 2.21
CA ILE A 34 6.23 -3.95 3.31
C ILE A 34 6.02 -5.45 3.09
N TYR A 35 5.70 -5.86 1.86
CA TYR A 35 5.44 -7.26 1.54
C TYR A 35 6.65 -8.05 1.05
N LYS A 36 7.86 -7.50 1.10
CA LYS A 36 9.07 -8.16 0.55
C LYS A 36 9.26 -9.57 1.13
N ASN A 37 8.94 -9.74 2.42
CA ASN A 37 9.04 -10.99 3.15
C ASN A 37 7.68 -11.53 3.64
N GLY A 38 6.58 -11.17 2.97
CA GLY A 38 5.24 -11.66 3.31
C GLY A 38 4.42 -10.76 4.22
N GLY A 39 4.78 -9.48 4.36
CA GLY A 39 4.11 -8.52 5.26
C GLY A 39 4.91 -8.37 6.55
N ASP A 40 5.11 -7.13 6.97
CA ASP A 40 5.90 -6.79 8.14
C ASP A 40 5.43 -5.43 8.67
N MET A 41 4.82 -5.43 9.86
CA MET A 41 4.34 -4.23 10.52
C MET A 41 5.48 -3.24 10.83
N GLY A 42 6.66 -3.71 11.23
CA GLY A 42 7.82 -2.86 11.48
C GLY A 42 8.27 -2.13 10.21
N VAL A 43 8.25 -2.82 9.06
CA VAL A 43 8.51 -2.17 7.76
C VAL A 43 7.41 -1.18 7.40
N LEU A 44 6.13 -1.48 7.66
CA LEU A 44 5.05 -0.50 7.51
C LEU A 44 5.36 0.77 8.32
N LEU A 45 5.73 0.64 9.60
CA LEU A 45 6.05 1.77 10.47
C LEU A 45 7.25 2.58 9.96
N ASN A 46 8.22 1.99 9.27
CA ASN A 46 9.30 2.75 8.63
C ASN A 46 8.82 3.71 7.52
N TYR A 47 7.67 3.43 6.90
CA TYR A 47 7.07 4.24 5.83
C TYR A 47 5.76 4.92 6.24
N ALA A 48 5.38 4.83 7.51
CA ALA A 48 4.16 5.41 8.04
C ALA A 48 4.28 6.93 8.27
N SER A 49 3.17 7.64 8.14
CA SER A 49 3.03 9.03 8.59
C SER A 49 3.12 9.10 10.12
N ARG A 50 3.39 10.30 10.65
CA ARG A 50 3.45 10.51 12.11
C ARG A 50 2.12 10.14 12.78
N ASP A 51 1.00 10.48 12.15
CA ASP A 51 -0.33 10.20 12.69
C ASP A 51 -0.67 8.70 12.67
N LEU A 52 -0.22 7.94 11.67
CA LEU A 52 -0.36 6.48 11.71
C LEU A 52 0.50 5.86 12.81
N LYS A 53 1.74 6.30 12.98
CA LYS A 53 2.62 5.83 14.06
C LYS A 53 2.02 6.09 15.44
N SER A 54 1.47 7.29 15.65
CA SER A 54 0.92 7.65 16.95
C SER A 54 -0.26 6.77 17.35
N VAL A 55 -0.99 6.15 16.42
CA VAL A 55 -2.04 5.19 16.75
C VAL A 55 -1.49 3.95 17.45
N PHE A 56 -0.35 3.42 17.02
CA PHE A 56 0.31 2.31 17.70
C PHE A 56 0.83 2.74 19.07
N ASP A 57 1.45 3.92 19.16
CA ASP A 57 1.93 4.43 20.44
C ASP A 57 0.78 4.76 21.40
N GLU A 58 -0.37 5.22 20.88
CA GLU A 58 -1.61 5.46 21.64
C GLU A 58 -2.15 4.15 22.19
N ASP A 59 -2.19 3.09 21.39
CA ASP A 59 -2.66 1.77 21.83
C ASP A 59 -1.78 1.21 22.96
N GLU A 60 -0.45 1.20 22.75
CA GLU A 60 0.51 0.73 23.75
C GLU A 60 0.38 1.49 25.08
N ARG A 61 0.26 2.82 25.05
CA ARG A 61 0.13 3.63 26.27
C ARG A 61 -1.19 3.43 27.02
N ASN A 62 -2.26 3.04 26.34
CA ASN A 62 -3.57 2.83 26.95
C ASN A 62 -3.82 1.35 27.31
N THR A 63 -2.89 0.46 26.99
CA THR A 63 -2.97 -0.96 27.32
C THR A 63 -2.33 -1.21 28.69
N PRO A 64 -3.07 -1.73 29.68
CA PRO A 64 -2.48 -2.14 30.95
C PRO A 64 -1.40 -3.21 30.77
N GLU A 65 -0.41 -3.24 31.67
CA GLU A 65 0.65 -4.25 31.61
C GLU A 65 0.07 -5.67 31.68
N GLY A 66 0.45 -6.52 30.71
CA GLY A 66 -0.02 -7.90 30.61
C GLY A 66 -1.36 -8.08 29.88
N GLU A 67 -2.02 -6.99 29.50
CA GLU A 67 -3.26 -7.03 28.71
C GLU A 67 -3.00 -6.89 27.22
N MET A 68 -4.00 -7.27 26.42
CA MET A 68 -4.00 -7.08 24.98
C MET A 68 -4.67 -5.75 24.63
N GLY A 69 -3.98 -4.92 23.86
CA GLY A 69 -4.50 -3.63 23.39
C GLY A 69 -5.59 -3.77 22.33
N CYS A 70 -6.02 -2.64 21.77
CA CYS A 70 -6.94 -2.60 20.65
C CYS A 70 -6.33 -3.12 19.35
N ILE A 71 -5.00 -3.19 19.26
CA ILE A 71 -4.28 -3.82 18.15
C ILE A 71 -3.84 -5.22 18.60
N ASP A 72 -4.67 -6.23 18.29
CA ASP A 72 -4.45 -7.64 18.67
C ASP A 72 -3.96 -8.54 17.52
N TYR A 73 -3.57 -7.94 16.38
CA TYR A 73 -3.15 -8.64 15.17
C TYR A 73 -2.16 -7.80 14.33
N ASP A 74 -1.49 -8.45 13.37
CA ASP A 74 -0.68 -7.74 12.39
C ASP A 74 -1.54 -7.24 11.22
N VAL A 75 -1.73 -5.93 11.16
CA VAL A 75 -2.51 -5.21 10.15
C VAL A 75 -2.05 -5.49 8.71
N THR A 76 -0.77 -5.81 8.49
CA THR A 76 -0.24 -6.06 7.14
C THR A 76 -0.62 -7.44 6.61
N ILE A 77 -0.81 -8.42 7.48
CA ILE A 77 -1.16 -9.81 7.14
C ILE A 77 -2.60 -10.19 7.51
N GLN A 78 -3.30 -9.30 8.23
CA GLN A 78 -4.69 -9.47 8.69
C GLN A 78 -4.85 -10.71 9.59
N GLY A 79 -3.92 -10.91 10.53
CA GLY A 79 -3.95 -12.02 11.47
C GLY A 79 -2.74 -12.04 12.39
N GLN A 80 -2.69 -13.05 13.27
CA GLN A 80 -1.55 -13.32 14.15
C GLN A 80 -0.53 -14.23 13.46
N ASP A 81 -1.00 -15.20 12.69
CA ASP A 81 -0.17 -16.13 11.93
C ASP A 81 -0.11 -15.79 10.44
N SER A 82 0.99 -16.18 9.80
CA SER A 82 1.18 -16.00 8.37
C SER A 82 1.72 -17.24 7.66
N ASN A 83 1.41 -17.33 6.35
CA ASN A 83 2.18 -18.10 5.38
C ASN A 83 2.90 -17.13 4.42
N PRO A 84 4.12 -16.68 4.74
CA PRO A 84 4.83 -15.67 3.96
C PRO A 84 5.02 -16.07 2.49
N LYS A 85 5.26 -17.36 2.21
CA LYS A 85 5.38 -17.86 0.85
C LYS A 85 4.07 -17.65 0.10
N GLU A 86 2.93 -18.03 0.66
CA GLU A 86 1.63 -17.82 0.02
C GLU A 86 1.36 -16.33 -0.23
N ILE A 87 1.66 -15.48 0.75
CA ILE A 87 1.48 -14.03 0.64
C ILE A 87 2.29 -13.48 -0.53
N ILE A 88 3.59 -13.80 -0.60
CA ILE A 88 4.49 -13.33 -1.66
C ILE A 88 4.00 -13.78 -3.05
N HIS A 89 3.65 -15.07 -3.21
CA HIS A 89 3.24 -15.61 -4.52
C HIS A 89 1.89 -15.08 -5.00
N SER A 90 1.00 -14.70 -4.08
CA SER A 90 -0.36 -14.25 -4.40
C SER A 90 -0.52 -12.73 -4.40
N LEU A 91 0.51 -11.98 -4.00
CA LEU A 91 0.49 -10.54 -3.88
C LEU A 91 0.17 -9.86 -5.22
N LYS A 92 -0.85 -9.00 -5.21
CA LYS A 92 -1.18 -8.08 -6.30
C LYS A 92 -1.28 -6.68 -5.72
N THR A 93 -0.68 -5.72 -6.43
CA THR A 93 -0.69 -4.31 -6.05
C THR A 93 -1.09 -3.44 -7.24
N SER A 94 -1.88 -2.41 -6.98
CA SER A 94 -2.22 -1.40 -7.99
C SER A 94 -2.49 -0.05 -7.34
N VAL A 95 -2.27 1.03 -8.09
CA VAL A 95 -2.66 2.38 -7.66
C VAL A 95 -4.14 2.56 -8.01
N THR A 96 -4.94 3.03 -7.05
CA THR A 96 -6.36 3.34 -7.24
C THR A 96 -6.56 4.71 -7.89
N SER A 97 -7.76 5.00 -8.38
CA SER A 97 -8.09 6.30 -9.00
C SER A 97 -7.87 7.50 -8.07
N ASN A 98 -8.04 7.32 -6.76
CA ASN A 98 -7.75 8.33 -5.74
C ASN A 98 -6.29 8.32 -5.26
N GLY A 99 -5.39 7.61 -5.95
CA GLY A 99 -3.96 7.66 -5.70
C GLY A 99 -3.47 6.86 -4.49
N ASN A 100 -4.29 5.97 -3.94
CA ASN A 100 -3.92 5.02 -2.87
C ASN A 100 -3.41 3.71 -3.47
N VAL A 101 -2.92 2.78 -2.66
CA VAL A 101 -2.46 1.48 -3.14
C VAL A 101 -3.40 0.37 -2.68
N LEU A 102 -4.07 -0.27 -3.64
CA LEU A 102 -4.82 -1.49 -3.42
C LEU A 102 -3.85 -2.67 -3.34
N VAL A 103 -4.04 -3.50 -2.33
CA VAL A 103 -3.31 -4.73 -2.10
C VAL A 103 -4.29 -5.89 -1.98
N THR A 104 -4.02 -6.99 -2.69
CA THR A 104 -4.68 -8.26 -2.44
C THR A 104 -3.67 -9.39 -2.39
N PHE A 105 -3.83 -10.32 -1.46
CA PHE A 105 -3.01 -11.52 -1.34
C PHE A 105 -3.86 -12.63 -0.70
N LYS A 106 -3.30 -13.83 -0.59
CA LYS A 106 -3.81 -14.91 0.23
C LYS A 106 -2.90 -15.10 1.44
N ASN A 107 -3.50 -15.32 2.60
CA ASN A 107 -2.82 -15.75 3.81
C ASN A 107 -3.62 -16.89 4.44
N LEU A 108 -2.97 -18.04 4.64
CA LEU A 108 -3.59 -19.26 5.16
C LEU A 108 -4.85 -19.65 4.38
N GLY A 109 -4.78 -19.58 3.05
CA GLY A 109 -5.88 -19.89 2.14
C GLY A 109 -6.99 -18.82 2.05
N GLN A 110 -7.00 -17.82 2.94
CA GLN A 110 -7.99 -16.74 2.94
C GLN A 110 -7.51 -15.56 2.10
N ARG A 111 -8.42 -14.95 1.33
CA ARG A 111 -8.10 -13.78 0.51
C ARG A 111 -8.21 -12.50 1.33
N MET A 112 -7.10 -11.76 1.41
CA MET A 112 -7.03 -10.44 2.03
C MET A 112 -7.13 -9.33 0.98
N LYS A 113 -7.72 -8.20 1.38
CA LYS A 113 -7.84 -6.99 0.57
C LYS A 113 -7.68 -5.77 1.48
N LEU A 114 -6.66 -4.97 1.20
CA LEU A 114 -6.32 -3.75 1.93
C LEU A 114 -6.14 -2.58 0.98
N ILE A 115 -6.41 -1.37 1.47
CA ILE A 115 -6.03 -0.14 0.77
C ILE A 115 -5.08 0.65 1.67
N TYR A 116 -3.85 0.81 1.23
CA TYR A 116 -2.88 1.69 1.88
C TYR A 116 -3.16 3.12 1.45
N VAL A 117 -3.61 3.96 2.39
CA VAL A 117 -3.89 5.37 2.14
C VAL A 117 -2.56 6.11 2.07
N MET A 118 -2.30 6.78 0.95
CA MET A 118 -1.00 7.41 0.69
C MET A 118 -1.10 8.93 0.81
N LYS A 119 -0.24 9.54 1.63
CA LYS A 119 -0.05 11.01 1.64
C LYS A 119 1.32 11.35 1.09
N CYS A 120 1.37 12.25 0.11
CA CYS A 120 2.62 12.70 -0.50
C CYS A 120 2.80 14.20 -0.33
N HIS A 121 3.98 14.61 0.09
CA HIS A 121 4.37 16.00 0.27
C HIS A 121 5.82 16.17 -0.15
N ASN A 122 6.13 17.22 -0.92
CA ASN A 122 7.49 17.52 -1.40
C ASN A 122 8.22 16.32 -2.02
N GLY A 123 7.56 15.58 -2.92
CA GLY A 123 8.18 14.44 -3.62
C GLY A 123 8.32 13.15 -2.80
N ARG A 124 7.83 13.11 -1.56
CA ARG A 124 7.89 11.94 -0.68
C ARG A 124 6.50 11.50 -0.25
N CYS A 125 6.20 10.21 -0.45
CA CYS A 125 4.98 9.56 0.01
C CYS A 125 5.21 8.77 1.30
N LEU A 126 4.18 8.72 2.13
CA LEU A 126 4.08 7.92 3.34
C LEU A 126 2.71 7.21 3.38
N VAL A 127 2.64 6.08 4.08
CA VAL A 127 1.37 5.43 4.42
C VAL A 127 0.72 6.19 5.57
N ASP A 128 -0.44 6.77 5.35
CA ASP A 128 -1.15 7.52 6.37
C ASP A 128 -2.24 6.70 7.07
N ASP A 129 -2.73 5.64 6.46
CA ASP A 129 -3.75 4.73 7.02
C ASP A 129 -3.76 3.41 6.25
N VAL A 130 -4.43 2.41 6.82
CA VAL A 130 -4.78 1.15 6.15
C VAL A 130 -6.28 0.99 6.22
N LEU A 131 -6.93 0.77 5.07
CA LEU A 131 -8.36 0.49 5.03
C LEU A 131 -8.61 -1.02 4.96
N GLU A 132 -9.43 -1.49 5.90
CA GLU A 132 -9.81 -2.88 6.07
C GLU A 132 -11.31 -2.98 5.83
N LYS A 133 -11.72 -3.71 4.79
CA LYS A 133 -13.14 -3.77 4.36
C LYS A 133 -13.77 -2.37 4.20
N GLY A 134 -12.97 -1.38 3.82
CA GLY A 134 -13.39 0.01 3.61
C GLY A 134 -13.40 0.90 4.86
N LYS A 135 -13.02 0.37 6.04
CA LYS A 135 -12.93 1.12 7.30
C LYS A 135 -11.50 1.52 7.61
N SER A 136 -11.31 2.69 8.21
CA SER A 136 -9.99 3.18 8.64
C SER A 136 -9.48 2.40 9.85
N PHE A 137 -8.30 1.81 9.73
CA PHE A 137 -7.59 1.19 10.85
C PHE A 137 -7.37 2.21 11.99
N LYS A 138 -6.85 3.40 11.65
CA LYS A 138 -6.61 4.46 12.65
C LYS A 138 -7.85 4.82 13.44
N GLN A 139 -8.99 4.99 12.76
CA GLN A 139 -10.24 5.36 13.42
C GLN A 139 -10.77 4.22 14.28
N GLN A 140 -10.67 2.96 13.83
CA GLN A 140 -11.11 1.80 14.60
C GLN A 140 -10.32 1.67 15.90
N VAL A 141 -8.98 1.75 15.85
CA VAL A 141 -8.14 1.68 17.05
C VAL A 141 -8.46 2.82 18.01
N ARG A 142 -8.52 4.07 17.53
CA ARG A 142 -8.85 5.23 18.38
C ARG A 142 -10.28 5.20 18.94
N GLN A 143 -11.21 4.51 18.28
CA GLN A 143 -12.55 4.29 18.81
C GLN A 143 -12.52 3.24 19.92
N CYS A 144 -11.80 2.14 19.72
CA CYS A 144 -11.60 1.12 20.73
C CYS A 144 -10.96 1.69 22.00
N ILE A 145 -9.90 2.50 21.88
CA ILE A 145 -9.22 3.15 23.03
C ILE A 145 -10.18 4.04 23.86
N ARG A 146 -11.21 4.61 23.23
CA ARG A 146 -12.17 5.53 23.89
C ARG A 146 -13.42 4.84 24.42
N GLY A 147 -13.67 3.60 24.01
CA GLY A 147 -14.86 2.82 24.38
C GLY A 147 -14.70 2.18 25.74
#